data_AF-A0A7W6NKG3-F1
#
_entry.id   AF-A0A7W6NKG3-F1
#
_cell.length_a   1.000
_cell.length_b   1.000
_cell.length_c   1.000
_cell.angle_alpha   90.00
_cell.angle_beta   90.00
_cell.angle_gamma   90.00
#
_symmetry.space_group_name_H-M   'P 1'
#
loop_
_entity.id
_entity.type
_entity.pdbx_description
1 polymer ?
#
loop_
_entity_poly.entity_id
_entity_poly.type
_entity_poly.pdbx_seq_one_letter_code
_entity_poly.pdbx_strand_id
1 'polypeptide(L)'
;MLERSPRHREIQISFRSLAEKILAREGAIVVESGWKAKNGKAPAAAADFVFKRPPDNELTVVEAKLVRSRRMEDGLFRNALDELKRQRDARKARHATLVTTAEPTEAQLQEAERQGVALLGIPQLVPMALKTPTLAEALADLLREISSDPGQHAETMQLLEAHTARAKARGEGAKIIAELDQSKPGREHHRKFEQIGEKAVRQLLTDQVQRWSVPVLVEDGLNRPTLIVRLMPRHDVWTALSEEFGSRYMCVGFVNDADPAGQGDVLSAARHLHPKARRSIGILIARNGFDPGARRAAVEMLREHGKLLLLVSLQDLRELLMARDSGDEYHDFFHERASELMADNTV
;
A
#
# COMPACT_ATOMS: atom_id res chain seq x y z
N MET A 1 31.27 14.70 15.33
CA MET A 1 30.00 15.47 15.30
C MET A 1 29.83 15.94 13.86
N LEU A 2 29.30 15.09 12.99
CA LEU A 2 29.16 15.39 11.56
C LEU A 2 27.84 16.11 11.35
N GLU A 3 27.89 17.29 10.76
CA GLU A 3 26.72 18.02 10.28
C GLU A 3 25.90 17.09 9.39
N ARG A 4 24.71 16.72 9.88
CA ARG A 4 23.79 15.83 9.16
C ARG A 4 23.21 16.63 8.01
N SER A 5 23.73 16.41 6.81
CA SER A 5 23.13 16.98 5.59
C SER A 5 21.64 16.62 5.52
N PRO A 6 20.78 17.46 4.92
CA PRO A 6 19.36 17.17 4.76
C PRO A 6 19.09 15.75 4.23
N ARG A 7 19.88 15.34 3.24
CA ARG A 7 19.84 13.99 2.66
C ARG A 7 20.11 12.88 3.68
N HIS A 8 21.08 13.03 4.58
CA HIS A 8 21.34 12.01 5.60
C HIS A 8 20.16 11.86 6.58
N ARG A 9 19.48 12.97 6.89
CA ARG A 9 18.27 12.95 7.73
C ARG A 9 17.11 12.23 7.04
N GLU A 10 16.93 12.46 5.74
CA GLU A 10 15.90 11.79 4.94
C GLU A 10 16.10 10.28 4.91
N ILE A 11 17.31 9.80 4.61
CA ILE A 11 17.62 8.36 4.57
C ILE A 11 17.36 7.70 5.94
N GLN A 12 17.74 8.36 7.03
CA GLN A 12 17.48 7.87 8.39
C GLN A 12 15.98 7.77 8.69
N ILE A 13 15.16 8.70 8.20
CA ILE A 13 13.69 8.65 8.32
C ILE A 13 13.14 7.49 7.48
N SER A 14 13.62 7.32 6.26
CA SER A 14 13.24 6.20 5.38
C SER A 14 13.54 4.85 6.02
N PHE A 15 14.71 4.69 6.64
CA PHE A 15 15.06 3.46 7.36
C PHE A 15 14.15 3.18 8.56
N ARG A 16 13.82 4.21 9.36
CA ARG A 16 12.89 4.07 10.50
C ARG A 16 11.51 3.63 10.04
N SER A 17 10.99 4.26 8.99
CA SER A 17 9.73 3.87 8.34
C SER A 17 9.76 2.43 7.84
N LEU A 18 10.85 2.02 7.17
CA LEU A 18 11.01 0.66 6.67
C LEU A 18 11.04 -0.37 7.82
N ALA A 19 11.80 -0.10 8.87
CA ALA A 19 11.87 -0.96 10.05
C ALA A 19 10.50 -1.13 10.74
N GLU A 20 9.75 -0.03 10.87
CA GLU A 20 8.38 -0.04 11.41
C GLU A 20 7.46 -0.93 10.55
N LYS A 21 7.49 -0.79 9.22
CA LYS A 21 6.69 -1.59 8.29
C LYS A 21 7.07 -3.08 8.30
N ILE A 22 8.37 -3.40 8.32
CA ILE A 22 8.85 -4.79 8.40
C ILE A 22 8.34 -5.45 9.69
N LEU A 23 8.49 -4.78 10.84
CA LEU A 23 8.05 -5.34 12.11
C LEU A 23 6.52 -5.45 12.22
N ALA A 24 5.78 -4.49 11.66
CA ALA A 24 4.33 -4.58 11.58
C ALA A 24 3.88 -5.82 10.78
N ARG A 25 4.60 -6.14 9.70
CA ARG A 25 4.35 -7.34 8.90
C ARG A 25 4.66 -8.65 9.64
N GLU A 26 5.55 -8.60 10.63
CA GLU A 26 5.82 -9.70 11.57
C GLU A 26 4.79 -9.79 12.72
N GLY A 27 3.68 -9.04 12.66
CA GLY A 27 2.61 -9.08 13.64
C GLY A 27 2.73 -8.07 14.78
N ALA A 28 3.66 -7.11 14.69
CA ALA A 28 3.72 -6.01 15.64
C ALA A 28 2.60 -4.98 15.39
N ILE A 29 1.99 -4.49 16.46
CA ILE A 29 1.03 -3.38 16.42
C ILE A 29 1.76 -2.13 16.90
N VAL A 30 2.02 -1.20 15.98
CA VAL A 30 2.72 0.06 16.27
C VAL A 30 1.81 0.95 17.11
N VAL A 31 2.30 1.36 18.28
CA VAL A 31 1.56 2.21 19.23
C VAL A 31 1.98 3.67 19.07
N GLU A 32 3.26 3.93 18.80
CA GLU A 32 3.81 5.27 18.67
C GLU A 32 4.97 5.28 17.68
N SER A 33 4.98 6.24 16.75
CA SER A 33 6.11 6.52 15.85
C SER A 33 6.79 7.83 16.29
N GLY A 34 7.80 7.73 17.15
CA GLY A 34 8.53 8.89 17.69
C GLY A 34 9.20 9.75 16.60
N TRP A 35 9.52 9.14 15.46
CA TRP A 35 10.10 9.83 14.30
C TRP A 35 9.12 10.70 13.50
N LYS A 36 7.80 10.56 13.68
CA LYS A 36 6.74 11.33 12.96
C LYS A 36 6.33 12.64 13.68
N ALA A 37 6.96 13.01 14.80
CA ALA A 37 6.54 14.16 15.60
C ALA A 37 6.64 15.50 14.83
N LYS A 38 5.48 16.10 14.51
CA LYS A 38 5.31 17.30 13.66
C LYS A 38 5.96 18.60 14.17
N ASN A 39 6.32 18.70 15.45
CA ASN A 39 6.69 19.97 16.08
C ASN A 39 8.16 20.09 16.54
N GLY A 40 9.08 19.29 15.99
CA GLY A 40 10.53 19.50 16.17
C GLY A 40 11.07 19.29 17.59
N LYS A 41 10.22 18.99 18.58
CA LYS A 41 10.60 18.55 19.92
C LYS A 41 10.13 17.12 20.11
N ALA A 42 10.89 16.16 19.59
CA ALA A 42 10.82 14.81 20.14
C ALA A 42 11.17 14.94 21.64
N PRO A 43 10.38 14.36 22.57
CA PRO A 43 10.77 14.34 23.97
C PRO A 43 12.19 13.78 24.07
N ALA A 44 13.06 14.43 24.86
CA ALA A 44 14.35 13.85 25.18
C ALA A 44 14.09 12.44 25.76
N ALA A 45 14.72 11.41 25.16
CA ALA A 45 14.48 9.98 25.42
C ALA A 45 13.22 9.33 24.78
N ALA A 46 12.71 9.85 23.66
CA ALA A 46 11.73 9.12 22.86
C ALA A 46 12.42 8.05 22.00
N ALA A 47 12.00 6.79 22.16
CA ALA A 47 12.33 5.71 21.22
C ALA A 47 11.90 6.07 19.80
N ASP A 48 12.60 5.54 18.80
CA ASP A 48 12.24 5.77 17.39
C ASP A 48 10.79 5.35 17.12
N PHE A 49 10.38 4.19 17.64
CA PHE A 49 8.97 3.78 17.71
C PHE A 49 8.74 2.73 18.80
N VAL A 50 7.47 2.50 19.14
CA VAL A 50 7.04 1.56 20.18
C VAL A 50 5.95 0.66 19.59
N PHE A 51 6.02 -0.64 19.86
CA PHE A 51 5.00 -1.60 19.42
C PHE A 51 4.56 -2.55 20.54
N LYS A 52 3.48 -3.26 20.29
CA LYS A 52 3.01 -4.43 21.06
C LYS A 52 2.96 -5.66 20.16
N ARG A 53 3.15 -6.86 20.71
CA ARG A 53 2.91 -8.11 19.98
C ARG A 53 1.78 -8.88 20.65
N PRO A 54 0.76 -9.34 19.90
CA PRO A 54 -0.21 -10.30 20.42
C PRO A 54 0.47 -11.65 20.74
N PRO A 55 -0.03 -12.40 21.74
CA PRO A 55 -1.21 -12.11 22.56
C PRO A 55 -0.92 -11.31 23.86
N ASP A 56 0.33 -11.22 24.30
CA ASP A 56 0.69 -10.62 25.60
C ASP A 56 0.50 -9.09 25.64
N ASN A 57 0.50 -8.44 24.47
CA ASN A 57 0.34 -7.00 24.29
C ASN A 57 1.37 -6.18 25.09
N GLU A 58 2.56 -6.74 25.30
CA GLU A 58 3.63 -6.09 26.05
C GLU A 58 4.36 -5.06 25.20
N LEU A 59 4.72 -3.95 25.85
CA LEU A 59 5.40 -2.86 25.18
C LEU A 59 6.85 -3.25 24.85
N THR A 60 7.22 -3.03 23.59
CA THR A 60 8.58 -3.11 23.09
C THR A 60 9.03 -1.74 22.58
N VAL A 61 10.12 -1.21 23.12
CA VAL A 61 10.76 -0.01 22.57
C VAL A 61 11.72 -0.39 21.44
N VAL A 62 11.79 0.43 20.40
CA VAL A 62 12.65 0.20 19.24
C VAL A 62 13.53 1.39 18.95
N GLU A 63 14.81 1.12 18.70
CA GLU A 63 15.78 2.08 18.18
C GLU A 63 16.26 1.57 16.81
N ALA A 64 16.24 2.42 15.78
CA ALA A 64 16.68 2.06 14.43
C ALA A 64 17.95 2.86 14.06
N LYS A 65 19.09 2.17 14.00
CA LYS A 65 20.39 2.76 13.68
C LYS A 65 20.79 2.48 12.24
N LEU A 66 20.81 3.52 11.40
CA LEU A 66 21.38 3.43 10.06
C LEU A 66 22.90 3.43 10.16
N VAL A 67 23.54 2.40 9.61
CA VAL A 67 24.99 2.26 9.54
C VAL A 67 25.39 2.09 8.07
N ARG A 68 26.31 2.94 7.59
CA ARG A 68 26.79 2.91 6.20
C ARG A 68 27.81 1.81 5.95
N SER A 69 28.54 1.38 6.98
CA SER A 69 29.50 0.29 6.89
C SER A 69 28.80 -1.07 7.09
N ARG A 70 29.38 -2.12 6.51
CA ARG A 70 28.90 -3.51 6.68
C ARG A 70 28.83 -3.93 8.16
N ARG A 71 29.75 -3.42 8.99
CA ARG A 71 29.82 -3.67 10.43
C ARG A 71 29.56 -2.40 11.22
N MET A 72 28.90 -2.54 12.36
CA MET A 72 28.74 -1.47 13.34
C MET A 72 29.95 -1.45 14.28
N GLU A 73 30.52 -0.28 14.52
CA GLU A 73 31.58 -0.09 15.51
C GLU A 73 31.06 -0.33 16.93
N ASP A 74 31.85 -0.98 17.78
CA ASP A 74 31.43 -1.39 19.13
C ASP A 74 31.04 -0.21 20.04
N GLY A 75 31.69 0.95 19.88
CA GLY A 75 31.31 2.16 20.61
C GLY A 75 29.90 2.63 20.23
N LEU A 76 29.57 2.64 18.94
CA LEU A 76 28.22 2.99 18.47
C LEU A 76 27.18 1.98 18.94
N PHE A 77 27.53 0.69 18.90
CA PHE A 77 26.68 -0.40 19.36
C PHE A 77 26.34 -0.28 20.85
N ARG A 78 27.34 -0.14 21.73
CA ARG A 78 27.13 -0.02 23.18
C ARG A 78 26.33 1.24 23.52
N ASN A 79 26.63 2.37 22.87
CA ASN A 79 25.86 3.60 23.05
C ASN A 79 24.38 3.43 22.66
N ALA A 80 24.10 2.65 21.61
CA ALA A 80 22.74 2.33 21.20
C ALA A 80 22.02 1.42 22.21
N LEU A 81 22.70 0.43 22.78
CA LEU A 81 22.16 -0.41 23.85
C LEU A 81 21.84 0.40 25.11
N ASP A 82 22.75 1.25 25.55
CA ASP A 82 22.56 2.10 26.74
C ASP A 82 21.38 3.06 26.57
N GLU A 83 21.25 3.67 25.38
CA GLU A 83 20.11 4.52 25.06
C GLU A 83 18.80 3.74 25.05
N LEU A 84 18.77 2.59 24.38
CA LEU A 84 17.59 1.75 24.31
C LEU A 84 17.16 1.24 25.69
N LYS A 85 18.11 0.94 26.58
CA LYS A 85 17.85 0.58 27.97
C LYS A 85 17.20 1.73 28.74
N ARG A 86 17.74 2.96 28.62
CA ARG A 86 17.13 4.16 29.23
C ARG A 86 15.69 4.36 28.74
N GLN A 87 15.45 4.21 27.43
CA GLN A 87 14.12 4.34 26.83
C GLN A 87 13.16 3.25 27.32
N ARG A 88 13.62 1.99 27.41
CA ARG A 88 12.84 0.86 27.93
C ARG A 88 12.37 1.13 29.35
N ASP A 89 13.30 1.55 30.22
CA ASP A 89 13.04 1.79 31.63
C ASP A 89 12.09 3.01 31.80
N ALA A 90 12.31 4.09 31.05
CA ALA A 90 11.44 5.28 31.06
C ALA A 90 10.01 4.98 30.60
N ARG A 91 9.84 4.09 29.62
CA ARG A 91 8.52 3.67 29.10
C ARG A 91 7.92 2.48 29.84
N LYS A 92 8.61 1.92 30.84
CA LYS A 92 8.22 0.67 31.53
C LYS A 92 7.92 -0.46 30.53
N ALA A 93 8.67 -0.51 29.44
CA ALA A 93 8.54 -1.55 28.42
C ALA A 93 9.19 -2.85 28.89
N ARG A 94 8.58 -3.99 28.57
CA ARG A 94 9.14 -5.31 28.93
C ARG A 94 10.25 -5.74 27.97
N HIS A 95 10.17 -5.29 26.72
CA HIS A 95 11.13 -5.66 25.68
C HIS A 95 11.79 -4.45 25.04
N ALA A 96 12.95 -4.70 24.43
CA ALA A 96 13.73 -3.73 23.69
C ALA A 96 14.25 -4.37 22.39
N THR A 97 14.24 -3.63 21.29
CA THR A 97 14.76 -4.08 20.00
C THR A 97 15.66 -3.02 19.37
N LEU A 98 16.87 -3.41 18.98
CA LEU A 98 17.78 -2.60 18.18
C LEU A 98 17.73 -3.10 16.74
N VAL A 99 17.34 -2.22 15.81
CA VAL A 99 17.31 -2.51 14.37
C VAL A 99 18.45 -1.77 13.68
N THR A 100 19.20 -2.43 12.80
CA THR A 100 20.36 -1.84 12.12
C THR A 100 20.54 -2.34 10.69
N THR A 101 21.15 -1.51 9.83
CA THR A 101 21.60 -1.90 8.49
C THR A 101 23.00 -2.54 8.47
N ALA A 102 23.62 -2.74 9.63
CA ALA A 102 24.85 -3.51 9.74
C ALA A 102 24.57 -5.02 9.85
N GLU A 103 25.61 -5.83 9.61
CA GLU A 103 25.67 -7.24 9.98
C GLU A 103 26.26 -7.36 11.40
N PRO A 104 25.47 -7.77 12.41
CA PRO A 104 25.98 -7.99 13.75
C PRO A 104 27.03 -9.09 13.79
N THR A 105 28.00 -8.96 14.69
CA THR A 105 28.90 -10.07 15.03
C THR A 105 28.25 -10.98 16.07
N GLU A 106 28.74 -12.20 16.21
CA GLU A 106 28.30 -13.14 17.25
C GLU A 106 28.44 -12.54 18.66
N ALA A 107 29.55 -11.82 18.91
CA ALA A 107 29.77 -11.13 20.17
C ALA A 107 28.73 -10.03 20.44
N GLN A 108 28.31 -9.29 19.40
CA GLN A 108 27.27 -8.27 19.53
C GLN A 108 25.89 -8.90 19.78
N LEU A 109 25.57 -10.03 19.14
CA LEU A 109 24.34 -10.78 19.40
C LEU A 109 24.28 -11.25 20.87
N GLN A 110 25.35 -11.89 21.36
CA GLN A 110 25.45 -12.37 22.74
C GLN A 110 25.43 -11.24 23.78
N GLU A 111 26.01 -10.07 23.46
CA GLU A 111 25.93 -8.89 24.33
C GLU A 111 24.50 -8.32 24.38
N ALA A 112 23.83 -8.17 23.23
CA ALA A 112 22.45 -7.71 23.18
C ALA A 112 21.51 -8.64 23.96
N GLU A 113 21.67 -9.95 23.78
CA GLU A 113 20.88 -10.97 24.48
C GLU A 113 21.08 -10.90 26.01
N ARG A 114 22.32 -10.77 26.48
CA ARG A 114 22.63 -10.60 27.92
C ARG A 114 21.97 -9.36 28.52
N GLN A 115 21.71 -8.33 27.71
CA GLN A 115 21.02 -7.11 28.14
C GLN A 115 19.49 -7.17 27.94
N GLY A 116 18.96 -8.29 27.43
CA GLY A 116 17.54 -8.47 27.13
C GLY A 116 17.08 -7.61 25.94
N VAL A 117 17.97 -7.38 24.97
CA VAL A 117 17.70 -6.62 23.74
C VAL A 117 17.72 -7.56 22.55
N ALA A 118 16.67 -7.55 21.74
CA ALA A 118 16.68 -8.20 20.44
C ALA A 118 17.47 -7.36 19.42
N LEU A 119 18.45 -7.96 18.75
CA LEU A 119 19.26 -7.29 17.74
C LEU A 119 18.90 -7.80 16.34
N LEU A 120 18.38 -6.90 15.50
CA LEU A 120 17.96 -7.19 14.14
C LEU A 120 18.88 -6.44 13.17
N GLY A 121 19.81 -7.15 12.56
CA GLY A 121 20.63 -6.64 11.46
C GLY A 121 20.13 -7.09 10.10
N ILE A 122 20.92 -6.83 9.05
CA ILE A 122 20.61 -7.28 7.69
C ILE A 122 20.26 -8.78 7.60
N PRO A 123 20.98 -9.71 8.25
CA PRO A 123 20.64 -11.13 8.17
C PRO A 123 19.23 -11.46 8.68
N GLN A 124 18.70 -10.69 9.63
CA GLN A 124 17.34 -10.83 10.15
C GLN A 124 16.32 -10.04 9.33
N LEU A 125 16.68 -8.85 8.84
CA LEU A 125 15.78 -7.99 8.07
C LEU A 125 15.45 -8.57 6.69
N VAL A 126 16.43 -9.20 6.02
CA VAL A 126 16.25 -9.79 4.68
C VAL A 126 15.11 -10.83 4.63
N PRO A 127 15.10 -11.89 5.45
CA PRO A 127 14.03 -12.88 5.40
C PRO A 127 12.65 -12.30 5.79
N MET A 128 12.60 -11.27 6.65
CA MET A 128 11.34 -10.58 6.98
C MET A 128 10.85 -9.75 5.79
N ALA A 129 11.74 -9.00 5.14
CA ALA A 129 11.43 -8.20 3.97
C ALA A 129 11.00 -9.05 2.77
N LEU A 130 11.63 -10.22 2.55
CA LEU A 130 11.27 -11.16 1.48
C LEU A 130 9.84 -11.74 1.60
N LYS A 131 9.13 -11.53 2.72
CA LYS A 131 7.71 -11.90 2.81
C LYS A 131 6.79 -10.94 2.06
N THR A 132 7.29 -9.75 1.70
CA THR A 132 6.53 -8.70 1.00
C THR A 132 7.42 -8.05 -0.06
N PRO A 133 7.16 -8.26 -1.36
CA PRO A 133 8.03 -7.76 -2.44
C PRO A 133 8.42 -6.29 -2.31
N THR A 134 7.52 -5.43 -1.85
CA THR A 134 7.80 -3.99 -1.76
C THR A 134 8.65 -3.60 -0.58
N LEU A 135 8.59 -4.36 0.52
CA LEU A 135 9.56 -4.22 1.61
C LEU A 135 10.94 -4.73 1.18
N ALA A 136 11.01 -5.77 0.34
CA ALA A 136 12.27 -6.24 -0.23
C ALA A 136 12.90 -5.20 -1.16
N GLU A 137 12.12 -4.61 -2.06
CA GLU A 137 12.54 -3.51 -2.95
C GLU A 137 13.02 -2.29 -2.16
N ALA A 138 12.24 -1.83 -1.18
CA ALA A 138 12.62 -0.70 -0.33
C ALA A 138 13.90 -0.94 0.47
N LEU A 139 14.14 -2.18 0.93
CA LEU A 139 15.38 -2.54 1.60
C LEU A 139 16.58 -2.54 0.62
N ALA A 140 16.40 -3.05 -0.60
CA ALA A 140 17.44 -3.03 -1.63
C ALA A 140 17.83 -1.59 -1.99
N ASP A 141 16.84 -0.71 -2.17
CA ASP A 141 17.05 0.70 -2.48
C ASP A 141 17.78 1.44 -1.37
N LEU A 142 17.38 1.21 -0.12
CA LEU A 142 18.06 1.78 1.04
C LEU A 142 19.51 1.34 1.10
N LEU A 143 19.79 0.04 0.90
CA LEU A 143 21.13 -0.51 0.89
C LEU A 143 21.98 0.14 -0.21
N ARG A 144 21.42 0.28 -1.41
CA ARG A 144 22.10 0.93 -2.55
C ARG A 144 22.45 2.38 -2.24
N GLU A 145 21.58 3.10 -1.55
CA GLU A 145 21.82 4.50 -1.22
C GLU A 145 22.88 4.69 -0.12
N ILE A 146 22.98 3.76 0.83
CA ILE A 146 23.96 3.86 1.93
C ILE A 146 25.31 3.23 1.63
N SER A 147 25.39 2.32 0.66
CA SER A 147 26.63 1.65 0.27
C SER A 147 27.66 2.66 -0.23
N SER A 148 28.82 2.71 0.43
CA SER A 148 29.96 3.52 -0.01
C SER A 148 30.81 2.84 -1.09
N ASP A 149 30.65 1.53 -1.26
CA ASP A 149 31.35 0.69 -2.24
C ASP A 149 30.29 -0.13 -3.02
N PRO A 150 30.34 -0.17 -4.37
CA PRO A 150 29.45 -1.01 -5.19
C PRO A 150 29.39 -2.48 -4.79
N GLY A 151 30.46 -3.05 -4.22
CA GLY A 151 30.47 -4.43 -3.74
C GLY A 151 29.75 -4.64 -2.41
N GLN A 152 29.49 -3.56 -1.66
CA GLN A 152 28.88 -3.64 -0.35
C GLN A 152 27.39 -4.01 -0.47
N HIS A 153 26.99 -5.11 0.18
CA HIS A 153 25.65 -5.69 0.13
C HIS A 153 25.19 -6.16 -1.27
N ALA A 154 26.09 -6.29 -2.26
CA ALA A 154 25.74 -6.65 -3.63
C ALA A 154 24.89 -7.93 -3.73
N GLU A 155 25.32 -9.01 -3.06
CA GLU A 155 24.59 -10.28 -3.02
C GLU A 155 23.19 -10.13 -2.38
N THR A 156 23.09 -9.32 -1.31
CA THR A 156 21.83 -9.05 -0.63
C THR A 156 20.86 -8.27 -1.52
N MET A 157 21.34 -7.21 -2.18
CA MET A 157 20.52 -6.42 -3.11
C MET A 157 20.05 -7.28 -4.28
N GLN A 158 20.95 -8.08 -4.87
CA GLN A 158 20.59 -8.98 -5.97
C GLN A 158 19.52 -10.00 -5.56
N LEU A 159 19.59 -10.55 -4.35
CA LEU A 159 18.59 -11.46 -3.81
C LEU A 159 17.21 -10.77 -3.67
N LEU A 160 17.18 -9.57 -3.09
CA LEU A 160 15.95 -8.80 -2.86
C LEU A 160 15.30 -8.36 -4.19
N GLU A 161 16.10 -7.87 -5.13
CA GLU A 161 15.64 -7.46 -6.47
C GLU A 161 15.11 -8.66 -7.27
N ALA A 162 15.84 -9.78 -7.29
CA ALA A 162 15.41 -10.98 -7.99
C ALA A 162 14.11 -11.55 -7.40
N HIS A 163 13.95 -11.50 -6.07
CA HIS A 163 12.71 -11.89 -5.42
C HIS A 163 11.54 -10.99 -5.86
N THR A 164 11.73 -9.68 -5.85
CA THR A 164 10.73 -8.69 -6.24
C THR A 164 10.30 -8.88 -7.69
N ALA A 165 11.27 -8.98 -8.61
CA ALA A 165 10.99 -9.21 -10.03
C ALA A 165 10.22 -10.52 -10.27
N ARG A 166 10.60 -11.59 -9.55
CA ARG A 166 9.93 -12.89 -9.65
C ARG A 166 8.50 -12.85 -9.10
N ALA A 167 8.27 -12.14 -8.01
CA ALA A 167 6.94 -11.96 -7.44
C ALA A 167 6.04 -11.18 -8.39
N LYS A 168 6.51 -10.04 -8.91
CA LYS A 168 5.82 -9.23 -9.93
C LYS A 168 5.48 -10.07 -11.17
N ALA A 169 6.40 -10.90 -11.67
CA ALA A 169 6.15 -11.72 -12.86
C ALA A 169 5.18 -12.91 -12.65
N ARG A 170 4.97 -13.35 -11.40
CA ARG A 170 4.16 -14.55 -11.08
C ARG A 170 2.83 -14.24 -10.44
N GLY A 171 2.62 -12.99 -10.05
CA GLY A 171 1.40 -12.53 -9.42
C GLY A 171 0.17 -12.75 -10.30
N GLU A 172 -0.98 -12.87 -9.66
CA GLU A 172 -2.25 -13.08 -10.39
C GLU A 172 -2.64 -11.82 -11.16
N GLY A 173 -2.32 -10.64 -10.62
CA GLY A 173 -2.44 -9.37 -11.33
C GLY A 173 -1.64 -9.35 -12.63
N ALA A 174 -0.40 -9.82 -12.62
CA ALA A 174 0.45 -9.87 -13.84
C ALA A 174 -0.14 -10.74 -14.94
N LYS A 175 -0.74 -11.88 -14.58
CA LYS A 175 -1.44 -12.74 -15.55
C LYS A 175 -2.66 -12.03 -16.14
N ILE A 176 -3.45 -11.37 -15.29
CA ILE A 176 -4.62 -10.60 -15.72
C ILE A 176 -4.20 -9.43 -16.64
N ILE A 177 -3.11 -8.73 -16.32
CA ILE A 177 -2.56 -7.67 -17.18
C ILE A 177 -2.17 -8.23 -18.55
N ALA A 178 -1.50 -9.37 -18.60
CA ALA A 178 -1.17 -10.01 -19.88
C ALA A 178 -2.42 -10.38 -20.70
N GLU A 179 -3.52 -10.81 -20.06
CA GLU A 179 -4.80 -11.02 -20.73
C GLU A 179 -5.41 -9.70 -21.24
N LEU A 180 -5.34 -8.62 -20.44
CA LEU A 180 -5.82 -7.29 -20.82
C LEU A 180 -5.04 -6.74 -22.03
N ASP A 181 -3.72 -6.91 -22.07
CA ASP A 181 -2.85 -6.42 -23.15
C ASP A 181 -3.15 -7.10 -24.49
N GLN A 182 -3.57 -8.36 -24.46
CA GLN A 182 -3.93 -9.13 -25.65
C GLN A 182 -5.39 -8.88 -26.09
N SER A 183 -6.19 -8.16 -25.30
CA SER A 183 -7.57 -7.87 -25.62
C SER A 183 -7.67 -6.67 -26.57
N LYS A 184 -8.51 -6.79 -27.60
CA LYS A 184 -8.72 -5.76 -28.63
C LYS A 184 -9.84 -4.79 -28.24
N PRO A 185 -9.76 -3.51 -28.67
CA PRO A 185 -10.86 -2.55 -28.50
C PRO A 185 -12.05 -2.90 -29.39
N GLY A 186 -13.19 -2.29 -29.10
CA GLY A 186 -14.41 -2.36 -29.88
C GLY A 186 -15.49 -3.28 -29.32
N ARG A 187 -16.71 -3.09 -29.83
CA ARG A 187 -17.93 -3.78 -29.39
C ARG A 187 -17.85 -5.31 -29.53
N GLU A 188 -17.22 -5.81 -30.59
CA GLU A 188 -17.04 -7.25 -30.83
C GLU A 188 -16.20 -7.94 -29.74
N HIS A 189 -15.33 -7.18 -29.08
CA HIS A 189 -14.41 -7.69 -28.05
C HIS A 189 -14.79 -7.24 -26.63
N HIS A 190 -15.87 -6.46 -26.49
CA HIS A 190 -16.32 -5.89 -25.22
C HIS A 190 -16.58 -6.95 -24.16
N ARG A 191 -17.30 -8.03 -24.49
CA ARG A 191 -17.56 -9.13 -23.54
C ARG A 191 -16.29 -9.81 -23.03
N LYS A 192 -15.27 -9.95 -23.87
CA LYS A 192 -13.98 -10.52 -23.45
C LYS A 192 -13.27 -9.56 -22.49
N PHE A 193 -13.26 -8.27 -22.81
CA PHE A 193 -12.71 -7.24 -21.93
C PHE A 193 -13.41 -7.20 -20.57
N GLU A 194 -14.75 -7.26 -20.55
CA GLU A 194 -15.55 -7.36 -19.34
C GLU A 194 -15.17 -8.55 -18.46
N GLN A 195 -15.04 -9.75 -19.05
CA GLN A 195 -14.66 -10.95 -18.30
C GLN A 195 -13.28 -10.82 -17.66
N ILE A 196 -12.32 -10.23 -18.38
CA ILE A 196 -10.97 -10.01 -17.85
C ILE A 196 -11.01 -8.92 -16.78
N GLY A 197 -11.76 -7.85 -16.99
CA GLY A 197 -11.99 -6.77 -16.02
C GLY A 197 -12.66 -7.26 -14.75
N GLU A 198 -13.62 -8.18 -14.83
CA GLU A 198 -14.21 -8.84 -13.66
C GLU A 198 -13.17 -9.63 -12.87
N LYS A 199 -12.27 -10.38 -13.53
CA LYS A 199 -11.15 -11.05 -12.85
C LYS A 199 -10.27 -10.03 -12.12
N ALA A 200 -9.96 -8.90 -12.76
CA ALA A 200 -9.17 -7.83 -12.17
C ALA A 200 -9.83 -7.26 -10.91
N VAL A 201 -11.11 -6.93 -10.98
CA VAL A 201 -11.87 -6.37 -9.86
C VAL A 201 -12.04 -7.40 -8.75
N ARG A 202 -12.24 -8.68 -9.07
CA ARG A 202 -12.22 -9.78 -8.10
C ARG A 202 -10.89 -9.85 -7.39
N GLN A 203 -9.79 -9.82 -8.14
CA GLN A 203 -8.47 -9.80 -7.56
C GLN A 203 -8.37 -8.61 -6.61
N LEU A 204 -8.63 -7.37 -7.03
CA LEU A 204 -8.50 -6.18 -6.19
C LEU A 204 -9.41 -6.16 -4.95
N LEU A 205 -10.67 -6.60 -5.05
CA LEU A 205 -11.67 -6.35 -4.02
C LEU A 205 -12.08 -7.58 -3.20
N THR A 206 -11.42 -8.73 -3.38
CA THR A 206 -11.78 -9.99 -2.69
C THR A 206 -11.97 -9.82 -1.17
N ASP A 207 -11.16 -8.99 -0.53
CA ASP A 207 -11.20 -8.78 0.92
C ASP A 207 -12.18 -7.69 1.38
N GLN A 208 -12.81 -6.98 0.43
CA GLN A 208 -13.70 -5.84 0.66
C GLN A 208 -15.16 -6.15 0.33
N VAL A 209 -15.44 -7.33 -0.25
CA VAL A 209 -16.78 -7.72 -0.70
C VAL A 209 -17.07 -9.18 -0.37
N GLN A 210 -18.34 -9.52 -0.16
CA GLN A 210 -18.74 -10.89 0.20
C GLN A 210 -19.59 -11.59 -0.87
N ARG A 211 -20.37 -10.84 -1.64
CA ARG A 211 -21.29 -11.39 -2.65
C ARG A 211 -21.09 -10.69 -3.98
N TRP A 212 -20.92 -11.51 -5.02
CA TRP A 212 -20.82 -11.07 -6.40
C TRP A 212 -22.12 -11.44 -7.11
N SER A 213 -22.72 -10.51 -7.85
CA SER A 213 -23.93 -10.75 -8.63
C SER A 213 -23.74 -10.18 -10.01
N VAL A 214 -23.83 -11.05 -11.02
CA VAL A 214 -23.87 -10.66 -12.43
C VAL A 214 -25.34 -10.45 -12.78
N PRO A 215 -25.78 -9.25 -13.18
CA PRO A 215 -27.17 -9.00 -13.53
C PRO A 215 -27.63 -9.91 -14.69
N VAL A 216 -28.89 -10.34 -14.65
CA VAL A 216 -29.50 -11.11 -15.74
C VAL A 216 -29.57 -10.24 -17.00
N LEU A 217 -29.10 -10.77 -18.14
CA LEU A 217 -29.25 -10.09 -19.43
C LEU A 217 -30.74 -9.94 -19.78
N VAL A 218 -31.15 -8.71 -20.07
CA VAL A 218 -32.41 -8.39 -20.76
C VAL A 218 -31.98 -7.61 -22.01
N GLU A 219 -32.56 -7.90 -23.17
CA GLU A 219 -32.11 -7.39 -24.47
C GLU A 219 -32.47 -5.90 -24.68
N ASP A 220 -31.79 -4.95 -24.03
CA ASP A 220 -32.10 -3.51 -24.23
C ASP A 220 -30.94 -2.63 -24.70
N GLY A 221 -29.81 -3.20 -25.13
CA GLY A 221 -28.74 -2.44 -25.83
C GLY A 221 -28.04 -1.31 -25.05
N LEU A 222 -28.31 -1.14 -23.76
CA LEU A 222 -27.69 -0.13 -22.89
C LEU A 222 -26.41 -0.65 -22.21
N ASN A 223 -25.46 0.26 -21.93
CA ASN A 223 -24.24 -0.03 -21.16
C ASN A 223 -24.65 -0.36 -19.70
N ARG A 224 -24.68 -1.66 -19.35
CA ARG A 224 -25.12 -2.20 -18.06
C ARG A 224 -23.92 -2.39 -17.13
N PRO A 225 -24.07 -2.24 -15.80
CA PRO A 225 -23.05 -2.64 -14.86
C PRO A 225 -22.92 -4.14 -14.99
N THR A 226 -21.74 -4.56 -15.39
CA THR A 226 -21.39 -5.96 -15.57
C THR A 226 -21.37 -6.67 -14.22
N LEU A 227 -21.12 -5.94 -13.13
CA LEU A 227 -20.97 -6.51 -11.79
C LEU A 227 -21.67 -5.68 -10.71
N ILE A 228 -22.42 -6.34 -9.84
CA ILE A 228 -22.91 -5.75 -8.59
C ILE A 228 -22.32 -6.54 -7.42
N VAL A 229 -21.67 -5.84 -6.49
CA VAL A 229 -21.01 -6.45 -5.34
C VAL A 229 -21.59 -5.93 -4.04
N ARG A 230 -21.71 -6.80 -3.03
CA ARG A 230 -22.04 -6.40 -1.66
C ARG A 230 -20.77 -6.02 -0.92
N LEU A 231 -20.69 -4.77 -0.49
CA LEU A 231 -19.58 -4.25 0.31
C LEU A 231 -19.60 -4.91 1.71
N MET A 232 -18.45 -5.41 2.12
CA MET A 232 -18.13 -5.85 3.47
C MET A 232 -16.72 -5.33 3.79
N PRO A 233 -16.57 -4.00 3.98
CA PRO A 233 -15.27 -3.37 4.07
C PRO A 233 -14.43 -3.93 5.22
N ARG A 234 -13.16 -4.20 4.92
CA ARG A 234 -12.13 -4.52 5.93
C ARG A 234 -11.04 -3.46 6.00
N HIS A 235 -10.92 -2.63 4.96
CA HIS A 235 -10.00 -1.52 4.89
C HIS A 235 -10.73 -0.20 5.16
N ASP A 236 -10.08 0.70 5.90
CA ASP A 236 -10.67 1.96 6.39
C ASP A 236 -11.19 2.84 5.25
N VAL A 237 -10.50 2.89 4.11
CA VAL A 237 -10.96 3.62 2.91
C VAL A 237 -12.34 3.15 2.46
N TRP A 238 -12.56 1.84 2.34
CA TRP A 238 -13.85 1.32 1.91
C TRP A 238 -14.92 1.45 2.99
N THR A 239 -14.54 1.38 4.27
CA THR A 239 -15.43 1.68 5.39
C THR A 239 -15.92 3.12 5.29
N ALA A 240 -15.01 4.08 5.17
CA ALA A 240 -15.31 5.50 5.05
C ALA A 240 -16.22 5.79 3.85
N LEU A 241 -15.85 5.32 2.65
CA LEU A 241 -16.67 5.50 1.45
C LEU A 241 -18.06 4.87 1.60
N SER A 242 -18.14 3.65 2.14
CA SER A 242 -19.40 2.94 2.35
C SER A 242 -20.33 3.69 3.31
N GLU A 243 -19.79 4.26 4.39
CA GLU A 243 -20.54 5.01 5.40
C GLU A 243 -20.97 6.38 4.88
N GLU A 244 -20.04 7.14 4.30
CA GLU A 244 -20.28 8.48 3.76
C GLU A 244 -21.38 8.49 2.69
N PHE A 245 -21.33 7.54 1.77
CA PHE A 245 -22.31 7.43 0.69
C PHE A 245 -23.52 6.55 1.03
N GLY A 246 -23.60 6.04 2.26
CA GLY A 246 -24.68 5.16 2.72
C GLY A 246 -24.85 3.90 1.85
N SER A 247 -23.78 3.44 1.21
CA SER A 247 -23.81 2.36 0.23
C SER A 247 -23.62 1.01 0.91
N ARG A 248 -24.37 0.00 0.49
CA ARG A 248 -24.16 -1.41 0.86
C ARG A 248 -23.71 -2.26 -0.33
N TYR A 249 -23.88 -1.71 -1.52
CA TYR A 249 -23.58 -2.37 -2.77
C TYR A 249 -22.82 -1.40 -3.67
N MET A 250 -21.95 -1.95 -4.50
CA MET A 250 -21.21 -1.19 -5.51
C MET A 250 -21.46 -1.81 -6.89
N CYS A 251 -21.59 -0.95 -7.90
CA CYS A 251 -21.74 -1.36 -9.29
C CYS A 251 -20.41 -1.16 -10.04
N VAL A 252 -20.03 -2.09 -10.90
CA VAL A 252 -18.84 -1.96 -11.75
C VAL A 252 -19.24 -2.13 -13.20
N GLY A 253 -18.78 -1.22 -14.05
CA GLY A 253 -19.00 -1.23 -15.49
C GLY A 253 -17.69 -1.10 -16.26
N PHE A 254 -17.70 -1.53 -17.53
CA PHE A 254 -16.52 -1.53 -18.39
C PHE A 254 -16.82 -0.90 -19.75
N VAL A 255 -15.91 -0.05 -20.23
CA VAL A 255 -15.94 0.57 -21.55
C VAL A 255 -14.71 0.10 -22.33
N ASN A 256 -14.95 -0.51 -23.49
CA ASN A 256 -13.91 -1.14 -24.33
C ASN A 256 -13.70 -0.41 -25.67
N ASP A 257 -14.04 0.86 -25.77
CA ASP A 257 -13.95 1.59 -27.03
C ASP A 257 -12.52 2.03 -27.36
N ALA A 258 -12.27 2.28 -28.65
CA ALA A 258 -10.98 2.77 -29.14
C ALA A 258 -10.72 4.23 -28.73
N ASP A 259 -11.79 5.00 -28.53
CA ASP A 259 -11.74 6.37 -28.05
C ASP A 259 -11.88 6.41 -26.51
N PRO A 260 -11.44 7.49 -25.85
CA PRO A 260 -11.70 7.73 -24.44
C PRO A 260 -13.21 7.72 -24.13
N ALA A 261 -13.58 7.18 -22.97
CA ALA A 261 -14.97 7.18 -22.52
C ALA A 261 -15.45 8.61 -22.22
N GLY A 262 -16.66 8.92 -22.66
CA GLY A 262 -17.21 10.27 -22.60
C GLY A 262 -18.35 10.45 -21.60
N GLN A 263 -18.99 11.62 -21.64
CA GLN A 263 -20.16 11.93 -20.80
C GLN A 263 -21.27 10.88 -20.92
N GLY A 264 -21.54 10.37 -22.12
CA GLY A 264 -22.59 9.37 -22.35
C GLY A 264 -22.37 8.07 -21.58
N ASP A 265 -21.11 7.62 -21.48
CA ASP A 265 -20.73 6.40 -20.75
C ASP A 265 -20.94 6.56 -19.25
N VAL A 266 -20.52 7.69 -18.70
CA VAL A 266 -20.69 8.05 -17.29
C VAL A 266 -22.18 8.12 -16.94
N LEU A 267 -22.97 8.81 -17.75
CA LEU A 267 -24.42 8.90 -17.55
C LEU A 267 -25.08 7.52 -17.63
N SER A 268 -24.65 6.67 -18.56
CA SER A 268 -25.18 5.30 -18.68
C SER A 268 -24.85 4.47 -17.45
N ALA A 269 -23.61 4.49 -16.97
CA ALA A 269 -23.18 3.79 -15.77
C ALA A 269 -23.93 4.28 -14.51
N ALA A 270 -24.07 5.60 -14.36
CA ALA A 270 -24.72 6.23 -13.22
C ALA A 270 -26.22 5.92 -13.11
N ARG A 271 -26.91 5.53 -14.18
CA ARG A 271 -28.33 5.09 -14.13
C ARG A 271 -28.56 3.92 -13.19
N HIS A 272 -27.55 3.09 -12.98
CA HIS A 272 -27.63 1.88 -12.15
C HIS A 272 -27.24 2.11 -10.70
N LEU A 273 -26.81 3.34 -10.39
CA LEU A 273 -26.61 3.79 -9.03
C LEU A 273 -27.92 4.32 -8.47
N HIS A 274 -28.31 3.80 -7.33
CA HIS A 274 -29.55 4.12 -6.64
C HIS A 274 -29.26 4.36 -5.15
N PRO A 275 -28.99 5.62 -4.75
CA PRO A 275 -28.70 5.95 -3.35
C PRO A 275 -29.81 5.52 -2.39
N LYS A 276 -31.07 5.68 -2.79
CA LYS A 276 -32.24 5.20 -2.01
C LYS A 276 -32.25 3.67 -1.78
N ALA A 277 -31.63 2.90 -2.68
CA ALA A 277 -31.46 1.45 -2.55
C ALA A 277 -30.07 1.06 -2.02
N ARG A 278 -29.32 2.01 -1.43
CA ARG A 278 -27.95 1.83 -0.92
C ARG A 278 -26.97 1.30 -1.97
N ARG A 279 -27.09 1.81 -3.20
CA ARG A 279 -26.21 1.57 -4.36
C ARG A 279 -25.66 2.91 -4.85
N SER A 280 -24.98 3.65 -3.99
CA SER A 280 -24.54 5.02 -4.27
C SER A 280 -23.16 5.07 -4.95
N ILE A 281 -22.37 4.00 -4.81
CA ILE A 281 -20.98 3.92 -5.29
C ILE A 281 -20.91 3.04 -6.53
N GLY A 282 -20.15 3.48 -7.53
CA GLY A 282 -19.76 2.66 -8.67
C GLY A 282 -18.33 2.89 -9.11
N ILE A 283 -17.80 1.95 -9.89
CA ILE A 283 -16.53 2.05 -10.60
C ILE A 283 -16.81 1.90 -12.10
N LEU A 284 -16.32 2.83 -12.91
CA LEU A 284 -16.32 2.71 -14.36
C LEU A 284 -14.88 2.51 -14.83
N ILE A 285 -14.62 1.38 -15.49
CA ILE A 285 -13.30 1.05 -16.02
C ILE A 285 -13.29 1.28 -17.52
N ALA A 286 -12.42 2.15 -18.03
CA ALA A 286 -12.33 2.46 -19.46
C ALA A 286 -10.96 2.09 -20.04
N ARG A 287 -10.96 1.40 -21.19
CA ARG A 287 -9.73 1.01 -21.90
C ARG A 287 -8.80 2.20 -22.15
N ASN A 288 -9.34 3.25 -22.76
CA ASN A 288 -8.57 4.41 -23.22
C ASN A 288 -8.80 5.65 -22.34
N GLY A 289 -9.07 5.42 -21.06
CA GLY A 289 -9.31 6.49 -20.10
C GLY A 289 -10.60 7.27 -20.39
N PHE A 290 -10.62 8.53 -19.96
CA PHE A 290 -11.81 9.37 -19.93
C PHE A 290 -11.52 10.74 -20.51
N ASP A 291 -12.49 11.30 -21.25
CA ASP A 291 -12.41 12.67 -21.73
C ASP A 291 -12.81 13.68 -20.63
N PRO A 292 -12.59 15.00 -20.83
CA PRO A 292 -13.00 16.02 -19.86
C PRO A 292 -14.51 16.06 -19.60
N GLY A 293 -15.34 15.64 -20.55
CA GLY A 293 -16.80 15.57 -20.41
C GLY A 293 -17.24 14.47 -19.45
N ALA A 294 -16.58 13.32 -19.48
CA ALA A 294 -16.80 12.24 -18.51
C ALA A 294 -16.52 12.70 -17.08
N ARG A 295 -15.41 13.41 -16.85
CA ARG A 295 -15.08 13.95 -15.52
C ARG A 295 -16.15 14.93 -15.02
N ARG A 296 -16.57 15.88 -15.86
CA ARG A 296 -17.65 16.82 -15.51
C ARG A 296 -18.95 16.10 -15.18
N ALA A 297 -19.32 15.10 -15.98
CA ALA A 297 -20.52 14.30 -15.74
C ALA A 297 -20.43 13.50 -14.42
N ALA A 298 -19.27 12.97 -14.06
CA ALA A 298 -19.10 12.25 -12.78
C ALA A 298 -19.28 13.20 -11.58
N VAL A 299 -18.72 14.41 -11.67
CA VAL A 299 -18.91 15.47 -10.65
C VAL A 299 -20.39 15.88 -10.55
N GLU A 300 -21.08 16.06 -11.68
CA GLU A 300 -22.51 16.38 -11.71
C GLU A 300 -23.35 15.27 -11.07
N MET A 301 -23.10 14.00 -11.41
CA MET A 301 -23.79 12.86 -10.81
C MET A 301 -23.57 12.77 -9.30
N LEU A 302 -22.37 13.13 -8.82
CA LEU A 302 -22.07 13.20 -7.41
C LEU A 302 -22.84 14.33 -6.72
N ARG A 303 -22.74 15.57 -7.23
CA ARG A 303 -23.34 16.77 -6.62
C ARG A 303 -24.86 16.75 -6.64
N GLU A 304 -25.46 16.47 -7.80
CA GLU A 304 -26.91 16.60 -8.00
C GLU A 304 -27.67 15.35 -7.53
N HIS A 305 -27.01 14.19 -7.48
CA HIS A 305 -27.68 12.92 -7.23
C HIS A 305 -27.05 12.07 -6.13
N GLY A 306 -25.94 12.48 -5.53
CA GLY A 306 -25.25 11.71 -4.49
C GLY A 306 -24.69 10.38 -5.02
N LYS A 307 -24.36 10.32 -6.31
CA LYS A 307 -23.84 9.11 -6.97
C LYS A 307 -22.34 9.24 -7.17
N LEU A 308 -21.56 8.54 -6.36
CA LEU A 308 -20.11 8.46 -6.53
C LEU A 308 -19.79 7.46 -7.64
N LEU A 309 -19.23 7.93 -8.76
CA LEU A 309 -18.74 7.07 -9.84
C LEU A 309 -17.24 7.29 -10.02
N LEU A 310 -16.45 6.33 -9.53
CA LEU A 310 -14.99 6.34 -9.61
C LEU A 310 -14.57 5.98 -11.03
N LEU A 311 -13.83 6.87 -11.68
CA LEU A 311 -13.33 6.69 -13.04
C LEU A 311 -11.93 6.06 -12.98
N VAL A 312 -11.76 4.88 -13.59
CA VAL A 312 -10.52 4.10 -13.55
C VAL A 312 -10.11 3.74 -14.98
N SER A 313 -8.97 4.24 -15.44
CA SER A 313 -8.44 3.84 -16.75
C SER A 313 -7.85 2.43 -16.72
N LEU A 314 -7.60 1.85 -17.88
CA LEU A 314 -6.87 0.59 -17.96
C LEU A 314 -5.46 0.69 -17.37
N GLN A 315 -4.82 1.85 -17.50
CA GLN A 315 -3.51 2.09 -16.91
C GLN A 315 -3.59 2.10 -15.38
N ASP A 316 -4.57 2.80 -14.81
CA ASP A 316 -4.82 2.76 -13.36
C ASP A 316 -5.08 1.32 -12.88
N LEU A 317 -5.89 0.55 -13.61
CA LEU A 317 -6.19 -0.83 -13.26
C LEU A 317 -4.94 -1.71 -13.24
N ARG A 318 -3.99 -1.51 -14.18
CA ARG A 318 -2.71 -2.22 -14.20
C ARG A 318 -1.87 -1.87 -12.96
N GLU A 319 -1.79 -0.60 -12.63
CA GLU A 319 -1.03 -0.13 -11.46
C GLU A 319 -1.60 -0.70 -10.15
N LEU A 320 -2.93 -0.70 -10.00
CA LEU A 320 -3.61 -1.32 -8.86
C LEU A 320 -3.31 -2.83 -8.75
N LEU A 321 -3.34 -3.56 -9.87
CA LEU A 321 -3.05 -5.00 -9.90
C LEU A 321 -1.58 -5.28 -9.54
N MET A 322 -0.65 -4.44 -10.01
CA MET A 322 0.77 -4.56 -9.66
C MET A 322 1.04 -4.22 -8.20
N ALA A 323 0.40 -3.17 -7.68
CA ALA A 323 0.47 -2.84 -6.27
C ALA A 323 -0.04 -4.01 -5.41
N ARG A 324 -1.18 -4.62 -5.80
CA ARG A 324 -1.71 -5.79 -5.10
C ARG A 324 -0.75 -6.99 -5.13
N ASP A 325 -0.18 -7.32 -6.29
CA ASP A 325 0.78 -8.44 -6.40
C ASP A 325 2.05 -8.20 -5.60
N SER A 326 2.46 -6.93 -5.47
CA SER A 326 3.69 -6.53 -4.77
C SER A 326 3.46 -6.32 -3.26
N GLY A 327 2.20 -6.27 -2.82
CA GLY A 327 1.81 -6.02 -1.42
C GLY A 327 1.79 -4.55 -1.03
N ASP A 328 1.76 -3.64 -2.01
CA ASP A 328 1.62 -2.21 -1.79
C ASP A 328 0.20 -1.81 -1.41
N GLU A 329 0.10 -0.67 -0.71
CA GLU A 329 -1.18 -0.03 -0.48
C GLU A 329 -1.73 0.53 -1.79
N TYR A 330 -2.94 0.09 -2.16
CA TYR A 330 -3.63 0.51 -3.38
C TYR A 330 -5.02 1.08 -3.09
N HIS A 331 -5.50 1.01 -1.85
CA HIS A 331 -6.80 1.55 -1.47
C HIS A 331 -6.80 3.08 -1.53
N ASP A 332 -5.66 3.72 -1.24
CA ASP A 332 -5.50 5.18 -1.26
C ASP A 332 -5.85 5.78 -2.63
N PHE A 333 -5.60 5.06 -3.73
CA PHE A 333 -6.04 5.46 -5.07
C PHE A 333 -7.56 5.74 -5.11
N PHE A 334 -8.38 4.87 -4.52
CA PHE A 334 -9.84 5.06 -4.51
C PHE A 334 -10.26 6.24 -3.64
N HIS A 335 -9.56 6.45 -2.52
CA HIS A 335 -9.77 7.61 -1.66
C HIS A 335 -9.41 8.92 -2.37
N GLU A 336 -8.27 8.97 -3.07
CA GLU A 336 -7.82 10.12 -3.84
C GLU A 336 -8.80 10.44 -4.97
N ARG A 337 -9.21 9.44 -5.76
CA ARG A 337 -10.21 9.62 -6.82
C ARG A 337 -11.55 10.12 -6.28
N ALA A 338 -12.00 9.61 -5.13
CA ALA A 338 -13.21 10.14 -4.48
C ALA A 338 -13.02 11.58 -4.02
N SER A 339 -11.90 11.88 -3.37
CA SER A 339 -11.56 13.21 -2.86
C SER A 339 -11.47 14.25 -3.97
N GLU A 340 -10.87 13.90 -5.11
CA GLU A 340 -10.80 14.76 -6.29
C GLU A 340 -12.19 15.15 -6.80
N LEU A 341 -13.14 14.20 -6.85
CA LEU A 341 -14.51 14.47 -7.29
C LEU A 341 -15.27 15.36 -6.29
N MET A 342 -14.97 15.25 -4.99
CA MET A 342 -15.60 16.05 -3.94
C MET A 342 -15.00 17.46 -3.83
N ALA A 343 -13.70 17.60 -4.05
CA ALA A 343 -12.97 18.87 -3.94
C ALA A 343 -13.06 19.73 -5.20
N ASP A 344 -13.36 19.14 -6.36
CA ASP A 344 -13.57 19.88 -7.59
C ASP A 344 -14.67 20.91 -7.34
N ASN A 345 -14.35 22.21 -7.47
CA ASN A 345 -15.26 23.35 -7.32
C ASN A 345 -15.49 24.07 -8.66
N THR A 346 -14.95 23.54 -9.75
CA THR A 346 -15.13 24.10 -11.09
C THR A 346 -16.58 23.93 -11.55
N VAL A 347 -17.23 25.06 -11.80
CA VAL A 347 -18.52 25.23 -12.47
C VAL A 347 -18.24 25.64 -13.91
#